data_AF-A0A6B3DYC9-F1
#
_entry.id   AF-A0A6B3DYC9-F1
#
_cell.length_a   1.000
_cell.length_b   1.000
_cell.length_c   1.000
_cell.angle_alpha   90.00
_cell.angle_beta   90.00
_cell.angle_gamma   90.00
#
_symmetry.space_group_name_H-M   'P 1'
#
loop_
_entity.id
_entity.type
_entity.pdbx_description
1 polymer ?
#
loop_
_entity_poly.entity_id
_entity_poly.type
_entity_poly.pdbx_seq_one_letter_code
_entity_poly.pdbx_strand_id
1 'polypeptide(L)' 'MASNQQTRPGIGALAKDTASGRIGVVMGAVGGRVQIRPIGGGREWDAVPDNVQTLSAREELSARLAIRNGNSRDRL' A
#
# COMPACT_ATOMS: atom_id res chain seq x y z
N MET A 1 -15.46 20.45 11.38
CA MET A 1 -15.55 19.89 10.01
C MET A 1 -14.13 19.73 9.48
N ALA A 2 -13.49 18.59 9.72
CA ALA A 2 -12.19 18.30 9.10
C ALA A 2 -12.49 17.67 7.74
N SER A 3 -12.24 18.43 6.68
CA SER A 3 -12.31 17.95 5.31
C SER A 3 -11.34 16.77 5.18
N ASN A 4 -11.86 15.54 5.19
CA ASN A 4 -11.10 14.33 4.91
C ASN A 4 -10.81 14.31 3.41
N GLN A 5 -9.98 15.25 2.96
CA GLN A 5 -9.37 15.25 1.64
C GLN A 5 -8.43 14.05 1.63
N GLN A 6 -8.99 12.89 1.33
CA GLN A 6 -8.25 11.66 1.14
C GLN A 6 -7.46 11.85 -0.15
N THR A 7 -6.35 12.57 -0.04
CA THR A 7 -5.41 12.80 -1.12
C THR A 7 -4.94 11.42 -1.55
N ARG A 8 -5.34 11.02 -2.77
CA ARG A 8 -4.91 9.74 -3.34
C ARG A 8 -3.39 9.63 -3.16
N PRO A 9 -2.87 8.50 -2.65
CA PRO A 9 -1.45 8.39 -2.35
C PRO A 9 -0.62 8.65 -3.61
N GLY A 10 0.39 9.51 -3.49
CA GLY A 10 1.31 9.80 -4.59
C GLY A 10 2.21 8.62 -4.90
N ILE A 11 2.89 8.67 -6.05
CA ILE A 11 3.93 7.70 -6.41
C ILE A 11 5.01 7.69 -5.32
N GLY A 12 5.43 6.49 -4.92
CA GLY A 12 6.36 6.26 -3.80
C GLY A 12 5.71 6.21 -2.42
N ALA A 13 4.44 6.59 -2.29
CA ALA A 13 3.71 6.51 -1.01
C ALA A 13 3.21 5.09 -0.73
N LEU A 14 3.08 4.76 0.55
CA LEU A 14 2.39 3.54 0.97
C LEU A 14 0.87 3.71 0.87
N ALA A 15 0.23 2.66 0.35
CA ALA A 15 -1.20 2.61 0.14
C ALA A 15 -1.76 1.24 0.50
N LYS A 16 -3.01 1.25 0.94
CA LYS A 16 -3.85 0.06 1.11
C LYS A 16 -4.80 -0.04 -0.05
N ASP A 17 -4.82 -1.20 -0.70
CA ASP A 17 -5.90 -1.60 -1.59
C ASP A 17 -6.98 -2.26 -0.73
N THR A 18 -8.10 -1.57 -0.55
CA THR A 18 -9.20 -2.05 0.30
C THR A 18 -9.95 -3.24 -0.31
N ALA A 19 -9.88 -3.44 -1.63
CA ALA A 19 -10.55 -4.57 -2.28
C ALA A 19 -9.83 -5.90 -2.00
N SER A 20 -8.50 -5.89 -1.99
CA SER A 20 -7.69 -7.08 -1.70
C SER A 20 -7.17 -7.16 -0.27
N GLY A 21 -7.28 -6.07 0.50
CA GLY A 21 -6.69 -5.93 1.84
C GLY A 21 -5.16 -5.82 1.84
N ARG A 22 -4.53 -5.72 0.67
CA ARG A 22 -3.07 -5.70 0.52
C ARG A 22 -2.52 -4.29 0.72
N ILE A 23 -1.29 -4.22 1.19
CA ILE A 23 -0.55 -2.97 1.40
C ILE A 23 0.73 -3.00 0.55
N GLY A 24 1.01 -1.89 -0.11
CA GLY A 24 2.22 -1.74 -0.91
C GLY A 24 2.54 -0.28 -1.25
N VAL A 25 3.56 -0.09 -2.06
CA VAL A 25 4.04 1.22 -2.53
C VAL A 25 3.41 1.52 -3.88
N VAL A 26 2.86 2.72 -4.05
CA VAL A 26 2.33 3.18 -5.33
C VAL A 26 3.48 3.40 -6.30
N MET A 27 3.44 2.74 -7.45
CA MET A 27 4.48 2.83 -8.49
C MET A 27 4.09 3.81 -9.60
N GLY A 28 2.79 3.99 -9.83
CA GLY A 28 2.27 4.82 -10.92
C GLY A 28 0.79 4.61 -11.14
N ALA A 29 0.22 5.34 -12.08
CA ALA A 29 -1.12 5.10 -12.59
C ALA A 29 -1.07 4.93 -14.11
N VAL A 30 -1.60 3.83 -14.63
CA VAL A 30 -1.58 3.48 -16.06
C VAL A 30 -2.94 2.89 -16.43
N GLY A 31 -3.52 3.33 -17.55
CA GLY A 31 -4.80 2.79 -18.05
C GLY A 31 -5.97 2.91 -17.07
N GLY A 32 -5.99 3.96 -16.24
CA GLY A 32 -7.02 4.18 -15.21
C GLY A 32 -6.87 3.30 -13.97
N ARG A 33 -5.76 2.57 -13.83
CA ARG A 33 -5.43 1.73 -12.67
C ARG A 33 -4.21 2.27 -11.94
N VAL A 34 -4.15 2.04 -10.64
CA VAL A 34 -2.97 2.34 -9.82
C VAL A 34 -2.13 1.08 -9.73
N GLN A 35 -0.86 1.14 -10.13
CA GLN A 35 0.09 0.05 -9.90
C GLN A 35 0.66 0.15 -8.50
N ILE A 36 0.59 -0.95 -7.76
CA ILE A 36 1.11 -1.07 -6.40
C ILE A 36 2.09 -2.25 -6.34
N ARG A 37 3.23 -2.04 -5.68
CA ARG A 37 4.25 -3.07 -5.44
C ARG A 37 4.26 -3.47 -3.95
N PRO A 38 4.41 -4.76 -3.59
CA PRO A 38 4.49 -5.14 -2.19
C PRO A 38 5.73 -4.53 -1.52
N ILE A 39 5.63 -4.19 -0.22
CA ILE A 39 6.71 -3.52 0.54
C ILE A 39 8.00 -4.37 0.58
N GLY A 40 7.88 -5.70 0.60
CA GLY A 40 9.01 -6.64 0.55
C GLY A 40 9.54 -6.96 -0.84
N GLY A 41 9.00 -6.33 -1.89
CA GLY A 41 9.25 -6.71 -3.29
C GLY A 41 8.30 -7.80 -3.78
N GLY A 42 8.47 -8.20 -5.04
CA GLY A 42 7.58 -9.14 -5.73
C GLY A 42 6.75 -8.48 -6.84
N ARG A 43 5.77 -9.23 -7.36
CA ARG A 43 4.99 -8.80 -8.51
C ARG A 43 4.04 -7.66 -8.15
N GLU A 44 4.06 -6.62 -8.97
CA GLU A 44 3.09 -5.52 -8.91
C GLU A 44 1.68 -6.01 -9.20
N TRP A 45 0.69 -5.29 -8.67
CA TRP A 45 -0.71 -5.51 -8.99
C TRP A 45 -1.39 -4.20 -9.33
N ASP A 46 -2.44 -4.32 -10.14
CA ASP A 46 -3.32 -3.20 -10.46
C ASP A 46 -4.44 -3.08 -9.44
N ALA A 47 -4.62 -1.89 -8.89
CA ALA A 47 -5.71 -1.53 -8.01
C ALA A 47 -6.63 -0.49 -8.67
N VAL A 48 -7.92 -0.54 -8.32
CA VAL A 48 -8.89 0.48 -8.71
C VAL A 48 -8.62 1.74 -7.89
N PRO A 49 -8.47 2.93 -8.50
CA PRO A 49 -8.11 4.16 -7.79
C PRO A 49 -8.99 4.47 -6.57
N ASP A 50 -10.29 4.17 -6.63
CA ASP A 50 -11.23 4.43 -5.53
C ASP A 50 -11.08 3.46 -4.34
N ASN A 51 -10.39 2.33 -4.55
CA ASN A 51 -10.04 1.38 -3.49
C ASN A 51 -8.64 1.65 -2.90
N VAL A 52 -7.90 2.62 -3.44
CA VAL A 52 -6.54 2.95 -2.97
C VAL A 52 -6.60 4.05 -1.94
N GLN A 53 -6.24 3.72 -0.70
CA GLN A 53 -6.26 4.66 0.41
C GLN A 53 -4.87 4.86 1.02
N THR A 54 -4.61 6.08 1.49
CA THR A 54 -3.44 6.40 2.31
C THR A 54 -3.50 5.67 3.64
N LEU A 55 -2.35 5.20 4.13
CA LEU A 55 -2.25 4.66 5.48
C LEU A 55 -2.15 5.79 6.51
N SER A 56 -2.68 5.55 7.71
CA SER A 56 -2.26 6.30 8.89
C SER A 56 -0.81 5.95 9.27
N ALA A 57 -0.14 6.83 10.02
CA ALA A 57 1.21 6.59 10.52
C ALA A 57 1.33 5.26 11.31
N ARG A 58 0.27 4.90 12.04
CA ARG A 58 0.21 3.63 12.79
C ARG A 58 0.14 2.42 11.85
N GLU A 59 -0.72 2.47 10.83
CA GLU A 59 -0.82 1.39 9.86
C GLU A 59 0.45 1.23 9.04
N GLU A 60 1.10 2.35 8.67
CA GLU A 60 2.39 2.32 7.99
C GLU A 60 3.46 1.65 8.86
N LEU A 61 3.56 2.02 10.14
CA LEU A 61 4.49 1.39 11.07
C LEU A 61 4.20 -0.12 11.20
N SER A 62 2.94 -0.48 11.42
CA SER A 62 2.52 -1.89 11.52
C SER A 62 2.84 -2.68 10.25
N ALA A 63 2.63 -2.10 9.07
CA ALA A 63 2.95 -2.75 7.80
C ALA A 63 4.46 -3.00 7.65
N ARG A 64 5.30 -2.01 7.96
CA ARG A 64 6.76 -2.14 7.91
C ARG A 64 7.28 -3.18 8.92
N LEU A 65 6.68 -3.23 10.12
CA LEU A 65 7.01 -4.24 11.13
C LEU A 65 6.56 -5.65 10.72
N ALA A 66 5.40 -5.79 10.10
CA ALA A 66 4.90 -7.07 9.62
C ALA A 66 5.83 -7.71 8.58
N ILE A 67 6.40 -6.91 7.66
CA ILE A 67 7.41 -7.39 6.72
C ILE A 67 8.67 -7.87 7.43
N ARG A 68 9.19 -7.07 8.37
CA ARG A 68 10.37 -7.48 9.15
C ARG A 68 10.12 -8.77 9.93
N ASN A 69 8.96 -8.91 10.57
CA ASN A 69 8.61 -10.10 11.34
C ASN A 69 8.28 -11.32 10.47
N GLY A 70 7.69 -11.11 9.29
CA GLY A 70 7.45 -12.17 8.30
C GLY A 70 8.77 -12.77 7.80
N ASN A 71 9.75 -11.91 7.51
CA ASN A 71 11.10 -12.33 7.12
C ASN A 71 11.83 -13.08 8.25
N SER A 72 11.52 -12.78 9.52
CA SER A 72 12.11 -13.48 10.68
C SER A 72 11.55 -14.89 10.89
N ARG A 73 10.34 -15.18 10.39
CA ARG A 73 9.66 -16.47 10.59
C ARG A 73 9.95 -17.49 9.49
N ASP A 74 10.43 -17.04 8.33
CA ASP A 74 10.81 -17.89 7.18
C ASP A 74 12.24 -18.47 7.30
N ARG A 75 12.95 -18.21 8.41
CA ARG A 75 14.36 -18.56 8.58
C ARG A 75 14.63 -19.70 9.58
N LEU A 76 13.66 -20.57 9.84
CA LEU A 76 13.83 -21.76 10.67
C LEU A 76 13.54 -23.04 9.87
#